data_AF-S9RFR1-F1
#
_entry.id   AF-S9RFR1-F1
#
_cell.length_a   1.000
_cell.length_b   1.000
_cell.length_c   1.000
_cell.angle_alpha   90.00
_cell.angle_beta   90.00
_cell.angle_gamma   90.00
#
_symmetry.space_group_name_H-M   'P 1'
#
loop_
_entity.id
_entity.type
_entity.pdbx_description
1 polymer ?
#
loop_
_entity_poly.entity_id
_entity_poly.type
_entity_poly.pdbx_seq_one_letter_code
_entity_poly.pdbx_strand_id
1 'polypeptide(L)'
;MKKEDLLALWKGINWEKHDSGIYFLGQCRNKAVDIHFTGYCEQDLLLLSDDLMSRLYRDLEQIDKKAQKVIQDNWPDEAISELELTELIFDKNGSYGEFALGYDAGDSLAGPLYLLVKFDKQFQAAREVICEIY
;
A
#
# COMPACT_ATOMS: atom_id res chain seq x y z
N MET A 1 12.20 9.15 8.17
CA MET A 1 13.18 8.29 7.46
C MET A 1 13.82 8.95 6.22
N LYS A 2 15.12 8.73 5.96
CA LYS A 2 15.80 9.18 4.71
C LYS A 2 15.54 8.20 3.55
N LYS A 3 15.77 8.65 2.31
CA LYS A 3 15.69 7.82 1.10
C LYS A 3 16.50 6.53 1.24
N GLU A 4 17.78 6.65 1.63
CA GLU A 4 18.69 5.50 1.71
C GLU A 4 18.20 4.45 2.72
N ASP A 5 17.65 4.91 3.84
CA ASP A 5 17.12 4.04 4.89
C ASP A 5 15.84 3.32 4.42
N LEU A 6 14.95 4.01 3.70
CA LEU A 6 13.75 3.41 3.09
C LEU A 6 14.12 2.36 2.05
N LEU A 7 15.03 2.69 1.13
CA LEU A 7 15.52 1.76 0.12
C LEU A 7 16.24 0.57 0.75
N ALA A 8 16.99 0.77 1.84
CA ALA A 8 17.63 -0.33 2.55
C ALA A 8 16.61 -1.25 3.24
N LEU A 9 15.63 -0.68 3.94
CA LEU A 9 14.58 -1.43 4.64
C LEU A 9 13.76 -2.28 3.66
N TRP A 10 13.33 -1.68 2.56
CA TRP A 10 12.47 -2.33 1.57
C TRP A 10 13.23 -2.97 0.42
N LYS A 11 14.57 -3.00 0.45
CA LYS A 11 15.40 -3.44 -0.69
C LYS A 11 14.99 -2.78 -2.01
N GLY A 12 14.65 -1.49 -1.92
CA GLY A 12 13.96 -0.77 -2.97
C GLY A 12 14.85 -0.42 -4.15
N ILE A 13 14.24 -0.33 -5.33
CA ILE A 13 14.85 0.11 -6.58
C ILE A 13 13.93 1.10 -7.30
N ASN A 14 14.42 1.72 -8.38
CA ASN A 14 13.63 2.63 -9.22
C ASN A 14 12.99 3.79 -8.44
N TRP A 15 13.80 4.51 -7.66
CA TRP A 15 13.32 5.69 -6.93
C TRP A 15 12.98 6.82 -7.89
N GLU A 16 11.71 7.18 -7.92
CA GLU A 16 11.13 8.23 -8.73
C GLU A 16 10.57 9.34 -7.84
N LYS A 17 10.78 10.59 -8.28
CA LYS A 17 10.33 11.77 -7.57
C LYS A 17 9.65 12.70 -8.58
N HIS A 18 8.38 12.98 -8.30
CA HIS A 18 7.54 13.87 -9.09
C HIS A 18 6.90 14.91 -8.18
N ASP A 19 6.28 15.93 -8.78
CA ASP A 19 5.50 16.90 -8.02
C ASP A 19 4.28 16.26 -7.34
N SER A 20 3.80 15.13 -7.88
CA SER A 20 2.70 14.34 -7.33
C SER A 20 3.08 13.44 -6.17
N GLY A 21 4.37 13.19 -5.92
CA GLY A 21 4.82 12.28 -4.87
C GLY A 21 6.14 11.58 -5.16
N ILE A 22 6.44 10.60 -4.30
CA ILE A 22 7.63 9.76 -4.39
C ILE A 22 7.20 8.31 -4.54
N TYR A 23 7.86 7.58 -5.45
CA TYR A 23 7.49 6.22 -5.82
C TYR A 23 8.74 5.37 -5.93
N PHE A 24 8.66 4.11 -5.50
CA PHE A 24 9.71 3.13 -5.76
C PHE A 24 9.18 1.70 -5.61
N LEU A 25 9.84 0.76 -6.28
CA LEU A 25 9.54 -0.64 -6.13
C LEU A 25 10.25 -1.19 -4.88
N GLY A 26 9.48 -1.69 -3.92
CA GLY A 26 9.97 -2.38 -2.72
C GLY A 26 9.90 -3.90 -2.85
N GLN A 27 10.65 -4.61 -2.02
CA GLN A 27 10.66 -6.05 -1.93
C GLN A 27 10.55 -6.53 -0.47
N CYS A 28 9.51 -7.30 -0.18
CA CYS A 28 9.25 -7.89 1.13
C CYS A 28 8.98 -9.39 0.99
N ARG A 29 9.77 -10.24 1.67
CA ARG A 29 9.58 -11.71 1.71
C ARG A 29 9.29 -12.37 0.35
N ASN A 30 9.99 -11.93 -0.71
CA ASN A 30 9.85 -12.37 -2.12
C ASN A 30 8.63 -11.80 -2.87
N LYS A 31 7.83 -10.93 -2.27
CA LYS A 31 6.83 -10.11 -2.98
C LYS A 31 7.46 -8.78 -3.39
N ALA A 32 7.25 -8.37 -4.63
CA ALA A 32 7.51 -7.00 -5.07
C ALA A 32 6.25 -6.17 -4.81
N VAL A 33 6.41 -4.94 -4.34
CA VAL A 33 5.28 -4.05 -4.04
C VAL A 33 5.67 -2.63 -4.43
N ASP A 34 4.82 -1.96 -5.20
CA ASP A 34 5.00 -0.56 -5.54
C ASP A 34 4.62 0.31 -4.35
N ILE A 35 5.59 1.11 -3.87
CA ILE A 35 5.43 1.94 -2.67
C ILE A 35 5.22 3.38 -3.12
N HIS A 36 4.03 3.91 -2.85
CA HIS A 36 3.58 5.21 -3.27
C HIS A 36 3.50 6.15 -2.06
N PHE A 37 4.23 7.25 -2.09
CA PHE A 37 4.10 8.35 -1.15
C PHE A 37 3.48 9.56 -1.88
N THR A 38 2.18 9.48 -2.14
CA THR A 38 1.41 10.49 -2.88
C THR A 38 1.31 11.79 -2.09
N GLY A 39 1.71 12.88 -2.73
CA GLY A 39 1.76 14.22 -2.15
C GLY A 39 2.94 14.48 -1.20
N TYR A 40 3.80 13.50 -0.96
CA TYR A 40 4.99 13.65 -0.12
C TYR A 40 6.19 14.18 -0.91
N CYS A 41 6.99 15.01 -0.26
CA CYS A 41 8.38 15.26 -0.65
C CYS A 41 9.35 14.59 0.33
N GLU A 42 10.64 14.56 0.00
CA GLU A 42 11.67 13.91 0.84
C GLU A 42 11.73 14.51 2.26
N GLN A 43 11.42 15.81 2.42
CA GLN A 43 11.38 16.46 3.72
C GLN A 43 10.23 15.93 4.59
N ASP A 44 9.09 15.59 3.98
CA ASP A 44 7.99 14.97 4.69
C ASP A 44 8.36 13.54 5.10
N LEU A 45 9.07 12.79 4.24
CA LEU A 45 9.53 11.44 4.57
C LEU A 45 10.45 11.42 5.79
N LEU A 46 11.25 12.48 6.01
CA LEU A 46 12.08 12.60 7.22
C LEU A 46 11.24 12.58 8.50
N LEU A 47 9.99 13.07 8.45
CA LEU A 47 9.06 13.11 9.57
C LEU A 47 8.29 11.79 9.76
N LEU A 48 8.32 10.88 8.78
CA LEU A 48 7.74 9.55 8.94
C LEU A 48 8.49 8.77 10.02
N SER A 49 7.70 8.10 10.86
CA SER A 49 8.20 7.31 11.97
C SER A 49 8.97 6.09 11.47
N ASP A 50 10.23 5.97 11.90
CA ASP A 50 11.03 4.80 11.58
C ASP A 50 10.43 3.51 12.18
N ASP A 51 9.76 3.62 13.33
CA ASP A 51 8.99 2.54 13.95
C ASP A 51 7.83 2.09 13.06
N LEU A 52 7.07 3.03 12.49
CA LEU A 52 5.94 2.72 11.62
C LEU A 52 6.38 1.88 10.41
N MET A 53 7.39 2.36 9.67
CA MET A 53 7.87 1.67 8.47
C MET A 53 8.48 0.31 8.79
N SER A 54 9.25 0.21 9.87
CA SER A 54 9.87 -1.06 10.30
C SER A 54 8.83 -2.09 10.72
N ARG A 55 7.80 -1.66 11.46
CA ARG A 55 6.67 -2.52 11.84
C ARG A 55 5.87 -2.94 10.62
N LEU A 56 5.62 -2.03 9.67
CA LEU A 56 4.92 -2.34 8.44
C LEU A 56 5.67 -3.40 7.63
N TYR A 57 6.98 -3.23 7.42
CA TYR A 57 7.81 -4.22 6.73
C TYR A 57 7.75 -5.60 7.41
N ARG A 58 7.88 -5.63 8.74
CA ARG A 58 7.88 -6.88 9.52
C ARG A 58 6.53 -7.59 9.45
N ASP A 59 5.45 -6.84 9.57
CA ASP A 59 4.08 -7.35 9.78
C ASP A 59 3.26 -7.39 8.47
N LEU A 60 3.85 -7.00 7.32
CA LEU A 60 3.15 -6.86 6.03
C LEU A 60 2.30 -8.08 5.67
N GLU A 61 2.82 -9.30 5.86
CA GLU A 61 2.08 -10.54 5.55
C GLU A 61 0.81 -10.71 6.41
N GLN A 62 0.84 -10.27 7.67
CA GLN A 62 -0.35 -10.30 8.53
C GLN A 62 -1.34 -9.20 8.16
N ILE A 63 -0.84 -8.03 7.76
CA ILE A 63 -1.65 -6.90 7.32
C ILE A 63 -2.35 -7.25 5.99
N ASP A 64 -1.62 -7.87 5.06
CA ASP A 64 -2.13 -8.41 3.79
C ASP A 64 -3.27 -9.40 4.04
N LYS A 65 -3.08 -10.39 4.92
CA LYS A 65 -4.16 -11.33 5.30
C LYS A 65 -5.40 -10.65 5.88
N LYS A 66 -5.23 -9.56 6.64
CA LYS A 66 -6.37 -8.77 7.14
C LYS A 66 -7.10 -8.05 5.99
N ALA A 67 -6.37 -7.49 5.04
CA ALA A 67 -6.96 -6.85 3.87
C ALA A 67 -7.71 -7.86 2.98
N GLN A 68 -7.12 -9.03 2.70
CA GLN A 68 -7.78 -10.12 1.97
C GLN A 68 -9.10 -10.53 2.65
N LYS A 69 -9.11 -10.62 3.98
CA LYS A 69 -10.32 -10.88 4.75
C LYS A 69 -11.37 -9.78 4.59
N VAL A 70 -10.97 -8.51 4.62
CA VAL A 70 -11.89 -7.38 4.40
C VAL A 70 -12.49 -7.45 2.99
N ILE A 71 -11.68 -7.75 1.98
CA ILE A 71 -12.14 -7.91 0.59
C ILE A 71 -13.19 -9.02 0.52
N GLN A 72 -12.88 -10.22 1.05
CA GLN A 72 -13.83 -11.33 1.08
C GLN A 72 -15.12 -11.00 1.83
N ASP A 73 -15.03 -10.29 2.98
CA ASP A 73 -16.18 -9.93 3.79
C ASP A 73 -17.09 -8.88 3.09
N ASN A 74 -16.59 -8.11 2.11
CA ASN A 74 -17.40 -7.16 1.32
C ASN A 74 -18.20 -7.85 0.19
N TRP A 75 -17.71 -8.99 -0.31
CA TRP A 75 -18.38 -9.78 -1.35
C TRP A 75 -18.44 -11.27 -0.97
N PRO A 76 -19.18 -11.63 0.09
CA PRO A 76 -19.17 -12.99 0.64
C PRO A 76 -19.73 -14.06 -0.30
N ASP A 77 -20.56 -13.65 -1.26
CA ASP A 77 -21.14 -14.54 -2.27
C ASP A 77 -20.22 -14.74 -3.49
N GLU A 78 -19.17 -13.93 -3.61
CA GLU A 78 -18.17 -14.07 -4.67
C GLU A 78 -17.00 -14.94 -4.19
N ALA A 79 -16.63 -15.91 -5.01
CA ALA A 79 -15.44 -16.73 -4.78
C ALA A 79 -14.17 -15.96 -5.20
N ILE A 80 -13.89 -14.85 -4.51
CA ILE A 80 -12.68 -14.05 -4.74
C ILE A 80 -11.47 -14.90 -4.33
N SER A 81 -10.63 -15.22 -5.32
CA SER A 81 -9.33 -15.84 -5.06
C SER A 81 -8.41 -14.83 -4.37
N GLU A 82 -7.40 -15.31 -3.63
CA GLU A 82 -6.42 -14.42 -3.01
C GLU A 82 -5.79 -13.52 -4.08
N LEU A 83 -5.96 -12.21 -3.94
CA LEU A 83 -5.45 -11.22 -4.90
C LEU A 83 -3.97 -10.95 -4.63
N GLU A 84 -3.20 -10.65 -5.67
CA GLU A 84 -1.80 -10.28 -5.50
C GLU A 84 -1.72 -8.86 -4.92
N LEU A 85 -0.97 -8.71 -3.82
CA LEU A 85 -0.64 -7.40 -3.27
C LEU A 85 0.33 -6.71 -4.23
N THR A 86 -0.11 -5.61 -4.84
CA THR A 86 0.67 -4.86 -5.81
C THR A 86 1.15 -3.53 -5.26
N GLU A 87 0.36 -2.87 -4.39
CA GLU A 87 0.63 -1.50 -3.98
C GLU A 87 0.60 -1.30 -2.46
N LEU A 88 1.45 -0.38 -1.99
CA LEU A 88 1.43 0.19 -0.65
C LEU A 88 1.40 1.72 -0.77
N ILE A 89 0.29 2.33 -0.38
CA ILE A 89 0.00 3.73 -0.65
C ILE A 89 -0.07 4.53 0.64
N PHE A 90 0.74 5.58 0.75
CA PHE A 90 0.63 6.64 1.73
C PHE A 90 0.16 7.90 1.03
N ASP A 91 -1.02 8.40 1.38
CA ASP A 91 -1.52 9.68 0.87
C ASP A 91 -1.40 10.76 1.94
N LYS A 92 -0.70 11.85 1.61
CA LYS A 92 -0.49 12.97 2.52
C LYS A 92 -1.80 13.66 2.90
N ASN A 93 -2.79 13.63 2.01
CA ASN A 93 -4.10 14.24 2.26
C ASN A 93 -5.01 13.37 3.15
N GLY A 94 -4.59 12.14 3.48
CA GLY A 94 -5.29 11.24 4.39
C GLY A 94 -6.49 10.53 3.76
N SER A 95 -6.62 10.54 2.43
CA SER A 95 -7.73 9.89 1.71
C SER A 95 -7.77 8.38 1.98
N TYR A 96 -6.61 7.78 2.27
CA TYR A 96 -6.45 6.36 2.56
C TYR A 96 -6.18 6.03 4.05
N GLY A 97 -6.47 6.95 4.97
CA GLY A 97 -6.10 6.75 6.38
C GLY A 97 -4.61 6.98 6.60
N GLU A 98 -3.94 6.08 7.32
CA GLU A 98 -2.47 6.14 7.48
C GLU A 98 -1.77 5.60 6.23
N PHE A 99 -2.26 4.47 5.70
CA PHE A 99 -1.84 3.89 4.44
C PHE A 99 -2.92 2.94 3.90
N ALA A 100 -2.84 2.56 2.63
CA ALA A 100 -3.63 1.49 2.04
C ALA A 100 -2.76 0.42 1.40
N LEU A 101 -3.29 -0.80 1.36
CA LEU A 101 -2.79 -1.88 0.50
C LEU A 101 -3.68 -1.97 -0.74
N GLY A 102 -3.05 -2.06 -1.92
CA GLY A 102 -3.72 -2.15 -3.20
C GLY A 102 -3.50 -3.49 -3.89
N TYR A 103 -4.55 -3.96 -4.56
CA TYR A 103 -4.65 -5.26 -5.18
C TYR A 103 -5.17 -5.13 -6.59
N ASP A 104 -4.47 -5.73 -7.54
CA ASP A 104 -4.95 -5.87 -8.92
C ASP A 104 -6.14 -6.84 -8.95
N ALA A 105 -7.29 -6.34 -9.43
CA ALA A 105 -8.52 -7.11 -9.61
C ALA A 105 -8.86 -7.36 -11.09
N GLY A 106 -7.90 -7.12 -11.99
CA GLY A 106 -8.00 -7.31 -13.42
C GLY A 106 -8.63 -6.12 -14.15
N ASP A 107 -8.96 -6.31 -15.42
CA ASP A 107 -9.51 -5.24 -16.26
C ASP A 107 -11.03 -5.12 -16.16
N SER A 108 -11.52 -3.89 -16.00
CA SER A 108 -12.91 -3.52 -16.21
C SER A 108 -13.13 -2.92 -17.60
N LEU A 109 -14.39 -2.70 -17.99
CA LEU A 109 -14.71 -1.99 -19.24
C LEU A 109 -14.16 -0.55 -19.29
N ALA A 110 -13.83 0.03 -18.14
CA ALA A 110 -13.36 1.40 -18.03
C ALA A 110 -11.83 1.51 -17.82
N GLY A 111 -11.12 0.38 -17.67
CA GLY A 111 -9.69 0.33 -17.36
C GLY A 111 -9.35 -0.69 -16.28
N PRO A 112 -8.05 -0.87 -15.95
CA PRO A 112 -7.59 -1.71 -14.84
C PRO A 112 -8.28 -1.35 -13.52
N LEU A 113 -8.79 -2.36 -12.82
CA LEU A 113 -9.52 -2.23 -11.55
C LEU A 113 -8.59 -2.62 -10.41
N TYR A 114 -8.50 -1.74 -9.41
CA TYR A 114 -7.76 -1.99 -8.18
C TYR A 114 -8.70 -1.94 -6.99
N LEU A 115 -8.49 -2.86 -6.05
CA LEU A 115 -9.15 -2.86 -4.75
C LEU A 115 -8.18 -2.36 -3.70
N LEU A 116 -8.59 -1.34 -2.93
CA LEU A 116 -7.77 -0.77 -1.87
C LEU A 116 -8.39 -1.00 -0.49
N VAL A 117 -7.57 -1.43 0.47
CA VAL A 117 -7.94 -1.55 1.89
C VAL A 117 -7.11 -0.58 2.71
N LYS A 118 -7.80 0.36 3.39
CA LYS A 118 -7.18 1.37 4.25
C LYS A 118 -6.83 0.81 5.62
N PHE A 119 -5.77 1.34 6.21
CA PHE A 119 -5.31 1.01 7.56
C PHE A 119 -5.04 2.27 8.39
N ASP A 120 -5.25 2.15 9.70
CA ASP A 120 -4.83 3.15 10.67
C ASP A 120 -3.39 2.91 11.20
N LYS A 121 -2.92 3.80 12.08
CA LYS A 121 -1.61 3.71 12.75
C LYS A 121 -1.43 2.46 13.62
N GLN A 122 -2.51 1.79 13.99
CA GLN A 122 -2.53 0.54 14.75
C GLN A 122 -2.70 -0.69 13.86
N PHE A 123 -2.64 -0.52 12.53
CA PHE A 123 -2.82 -1.57 11.52
C PHE A 123 -4.18 -2.27 11.65
N GLN A 124 -5.21 -1.50 12.01
CA GLN A 124 -6.61 -1.93 11.89
C GLN A 124 -7.12 -1.56 10.50
N ALA A 125 -7.70 -2.54 9.82
CA ALA A 125 -8.27 -2.33 8.51
C ALA A 125 -9.62 -1.61 8.62
N ALA A 126 -9.88 -0.68 7.71
CA ALA A 126 -11.22 -0.22 7.44
C ALA A 126 -12.07 -1.39 6.94
N ARG A 127 -13.38 -1.35 7.22
CA ARG A 127 -14.31 -2.41 6.78
C ARG A 127 -14.71 -2.27 5.31
N GLU A 128 -14.58 -1.08 4.75
CA GLU A 128 -14.98 -0.77 3.38
C GLU A 128 -13.77 -0.91 2.45
N VAL A 129 -14.01 -1.52 1.29
CA VAL A 129 -13.05 -1.61 0.19
C VAL A 129 -13.31 -0.46 -0.78
N ILE A 130 -12.25 0.22 -1.21
CA ILE A 130 -12.34 1.21 -2.28
C ILE A 130 -12.07 0.49 -3.60
N CYS A 131 -12.87 0.81 -4.62
CA CYS A 131 -12.60 0.41 -6.00
C CYS A 131 -12.05 1.62 -6.77
N GLU A 132 -10.86 1.47 -7.35
CA GLU A 132 -10.26 2.49 -8.22
C GLU A 132 -10.08 1.93 -9.63
N ILE A 133 -10.28 2.79 -10.62
CA ILE A 133 -10.10 2.47 -12.04
C ILE A 133 -9.05 3.45 -12.58
N TYR A 134 -7.99 2.90 -13.16
CA TYR A 134 -6.87 3.66 -13.74
C TYR A 134 -6.97 3.79 -15.26
#